data_AF-A0A7L4TJ78-F1
#
_entry.id   AF-A0A7L4TJ78-F1
#
_cell.length_a   1.000
_cell.length_b   1.000
_cell.length_c   1.000
_cell.angle_alpha   90.00
_cell.angle_beta   90.00
_cell.angle_gamma   90.00
#
_symmetry.space_group_name_H-M   'P 1'
#
loop_
_entity.id
_entity.type
_entity.pdbx_description
1 polymer ?
#
loop_
_entity_poly.entity_id
_entity_poly.type
_entity_poly.pdbx_seq_one_letter_code
_entity_poly.pdbx_strand_id
1 'polypeptide(L)'
;MTGKDNILEHYKKICEIVTGDVSAEVIATTFDEIVKEGEELAKLHDQIIVKVPMIKEGIKAIKYFSDKGIKTNCTLVFSAGQALLAAKAGATYVSPFLGRLDDISTDGLNLIAEIRLIYDNYGFDTEILAASIRHTMHVIDCAKIGAD
;
A
#
# COMPACT_ATOMS: atom_id res chain seq x y z
N MET A 1 2.21 21.00 -22.02
CA MET A 1 1.97 19.91 -21.05
C MET A 1 2.03 20.52 -19.66
N THR A 2 1.00 20.30 -18.84
CA THR A 2 0.98 20.79 -17.45
C THR A 2 1.78 19.86 -16.55
N GLY A 3 2.06 20.27 -15.30
CA GLY A 3 2.70 19.40 -14.31
C GLY A 3 1.90 18.11 -14.03
N LYS A 4 0.56 18.19 -14.01
CA LYS A 4 -0.31 17.02 -13.85
C LYS A 4 -0.16 16.05 -15.02
N ASP A 5 -0.19 16.54 -16.26
CA ASP A 5 -0.06 15.69 -17.45
C ASP A 5 1.28 14.93 -17.47
N ASN A 6 2.36 15.60 -17.07
CA ASN A 6 3.69 14.97 -17.00
C ASN A 6 3.74 13.82 -15.99
N ILE A 7 3.06 13.94 -14.85
CA ILE A 7 3.01 12.90 -13.82
C ILE A 7 2.20 11.69 -14.33
N LEU A 8 1.04 11.94 -14.93
CA LEU A 8 0.19 10.86 -15.47
C LEU A 8 0.91 10.11 -16.60
N GLU A 9 1.60 10.84 -17.47
CA GLU A 9 2.41 10.25 -18.53
C GLU A 9 3.61 9.45 -17.98
N HIS A 10 4.21 9.91 -16.88
CA HIS A 10 5.29 9.18 -16.22
C HIS A 10 4.82 7.82 -15.67
N TYR A 11 3.65 7.77 -15.03
CA TYR A 11 3.08 6.49 -14.57
C TYR A 11 2.85 5.51 -15.71
N LYS A 12 2.32 5.96 -16.85
CA LYS A 12 2.14 5.10 -18.03
C LYS A 12 3.46 4.53 -18.53
N LYS A 13 4.49 5.37 -18.64
CA LYS A 13 5.83 4.92 -19.05
C LYS A 13 6.42 3.89 -18.10
N ILE A 14 6.20 4.02 -16.79
CA ILE A 14 6.62 2.98 -15.82
C ILE A 14 5.87 1.68 -16.11
N CYS A 15 4.55 1.74 -16.30
CA CYS A 15 3.73 0.56 -16.61
C CYS A 15 4.18 -0.12 -17.92
N GLU A 16 4.63 0.63 -18.92
CA GLU A 16 5.17 0.06 -20.17
C GLU A 16 6.52 -0.64 -20.00
N ILE A 17 7.28 -0.32 -18.94
CA ILE A 17 8.62 -0.86 -18.68
C ILE A 17 8.55 -2.11 -17.78
N VAL A 18 7.62 -2.16 -16.84
CA VAL A 18 7.50 -3.25 -15.85
C VAL A 18 6.37 -4.21 -16.22
N THR A 19 6.42 -5.43 -15.68
CA THR A 19 5.41 -6.48 -15.92
C THR A 19 4.55 -6.76 -14.69
N GLY A 20 4.48 -5.82 -13.74
CA GLY A 20 3.83 -6.01 -12.44
C GLY A 20 3.17 -4.74 -11.93
N ASP A 21 2.55 -4.87 -10.77
CA ASP A 21 1.72 -3.82 -10.18
C ASP A 21 2.54 -2.53 -9.88
N VAL A 22 1.99 -1.38 -10.28
CA VAL A 22 2.57 -0.04 -10.11
C VAL A 22 1.70 0.78 -9.16
N SER A 23 2.20 1.02 -7.94
CA SER A 23 1.49 1.83 -6.96
C SER A 23 1.57 3.34 -7.29
N ALA A 24 0.42 3.97 -7.53
CA ALA A 24 0.30 5.42 -7.75
C ALA A 24 -0.52 6.06 -6.62
N GLU A 25 0.02 7.13 -6.02
CA GLU A 25 -0.49 7.68 -4.77
C GLU A 25 -1.47 8.84 -4.98
N VAL A 26 -2.59 8.80 -4.24
CA VAL A 26 -3.51 9.95 -4.12
C VAL A 26 -2.90 11.01 -3.19
N ILE A 27 -3.24 12.27 -3.42
CA ILE A 27 -2.76 13.40 -2.61
C ILE A 27 -3.88 13.89 -1.68
N ALA A 28 -5.13 13.70 -2.10
CA ALA A 28 -6.31 14.06 -1.34
C ALA A 28 -6.39 13.40 0.05
N THR A 29 -7.09 14.07 0.97
CA THR A 29 -7.28 13.61 2.36
C THR A 29 -8.73 13.48 2.77
N THR A 30 -9.67 13.96 1.95
CA THR A 30 -11.11 13.76 2.14
C THR A 30 -11.57 12.56 1.31
N PHE A 31 -12.63 11.88 1.76
CA PHE A 31 -13.11 10.66 1.10
C PHE A 31 -13.48 10.90 -0.38
N ASP A 32 -14.29 11.93 -0.67
CA ASP A 32 -14.78 12.19 -2.03
C ASP A 32 -13.63 12.54 -2.99
N GLU A 33 -12.63 13.28 -2.53
CA GLU A 33 -11.46 13.63 -3.32
C GLU A 33 -10.52 12.43 -3.52
N ILE A 34 -10.29 11.59 -2.49
CA ILE A 34 -9.52 10.35 -2.61
C ILE A 34 -10.18 9.43 -3.64
N VAL A 35 -11.49 9.25 -3.57
CA VAL A 35 -12.25 8.43 -4.52
C VAL A 35 -12.07 8.95 -5.94
N LYS A 36 -12.25 10.25 -6.15
CA LYS A 36 -12.10 10.88 -7.46
C LYS A 36 -10.69 10.69 -8.03
N GLU A 37 -9.65 11.00 -7.25
CA GLU A 37 -8.26 10.85 -7.67
C GLU A 37 -7.91 9.39 -7.94
N GLY A 38 -8.31 8.48 -7.06
CA GLY A 38 -8.05 7.05 -7.21
C GLY A 38 -8.72 6.45 -8.45
N GLU A 39 -9.95 6.84 -8.77
CA GLU A 39 -10.59 6.43 -10.02
C GLU A 39 -9.92 7.00 -11.27
N GLU A 40 -9.40 8.24 -11.21
CA GLU A 40 -8.60 8.82 -12.30
C GLU A 40 -7.31 8.01 -12.51
N LEU A 41 -6.63 7.64 -11.43
CA LEU A 41 -5.39 6.83 -11.47
C LEU A 41 -5.65 5.41 -11.99
N ALA A 42 -6.66 4.72 -11.47
CA ALA A 42 -6.98 3.35 -11.86
C ALA A 42 -7.34 3.22 -13.35
N LYS A 43 -7.88 4.29 -13.96
CA LYS A 43 -8.19 4.33 -15.41
C LYS A 43 -6.96 4.50 -16.30
N LEU A 44 -5.79 4.83 -15.75
CA LEU A 44 -4.60 5.09 -16.57
C LEU A 44 -4.05 3.81 -17.20
N HIS A 45 -4.05 2.70 -16.46
CA HIS A 45 -3.52 1.41 -16.90
C HIS A 45 -3.93 0.31 -15.90
N ASP A 46 -4.17 -0.91 -16.38
CA ASP A 46 -4.56 -2.07 -15.56
C ASP A 46 -3.52 -2.51 -14.50
N GLN A 47 -2.27 -2.05 -14.60
CA GLN A 47 -1.20 -2.32 -13.64
C GLN A 47 -1.26 -1.34 -12.45
N ILE A 48 -2.06 -0.28 -12.53
CA ILE A 48 -2.09 0.74 -11.49
C ILE A 48 -2.83 0.23 -10.26
N ILE A 49 -2.14 0.36 -9.12
CA ILE A 49 -2.69 0.15 -7.78
C ILE A 49 -2.84 1.50 -7.11
N VAL A 50 -4.04 1.82 -6.65
CA VAL A 50 -4.29 3.09 -5.98
C VAL A 50 -3.70 3.04 -4.58
N LYS A 51 -2.64 3.81 -4.35
CA LYS A 51 -1.97 3.89 -3.06
C LYS A 51 -2.66 4.94 -2.20
N VAL A 52 -3.18 4.50 -1.05
CA VAL A 52 -4.05 5.27 -0.17
C VAL A 52 -3.44 5.34 1.24
N PRO A 53 -3.34 6.52 1.86
CA PRO A 53 -2.76 6.65 3.19
C PRO A 53 -3.65 6.01 4.27
N MET A 54 -3.01 5.46 5.31
CA MET A 54 -3.65 4.96 6.53
C MET A 54 -4.25 6.11 7.36
N ILE A 55 -5.42 6.59 6.94
CA ILE A 55 -6.26 7.56 7.64
C ILE A 55 -7.72 7.12 7.60
N LYS A 56 -8.58 7.71 8.44
CA LYS A 56 -10.01 7.35 8.52
C LYS A 56 -10.71 7.36 7.16
N GLU A 57 -10.52 8.43 6.39
CA GLU A 57 -11.16 8.56 5.06
C GLU A 57 -10.50 7.64 4.03
N GLY A 58 -9.21 7.33 4.18
CA GLY A 58 -8.48 6.36 3.36
C GLY A 58 -9.00 4.94 3.54
N ILE A 59 -9.28 4.51 4.78
CA ILE A 59 -9.91 3.20 5.04
C ILE A 59 -11.28 3.08 4.39
N LYS A 60 -12.11 4.14 4.46
CA LYS A 60 -13.40 4.16 3.75
C LYS A 60 -13.21 4.06 2.24
N ALA A 61 -12.23 4.80 1.69
CA ALA A 61 -11.94 4.76 0.27
C ALA A 61 -11.42 3.39 -0.19
N ILE A 62 -10.58 2.73 0.60
CA ILE A 62 -10.13 1.35 0.34
C ILE A 62 -11.34 0.42 0.22
N LYS A 63 -12.30 0.50 1.16
CA LYS A 63 -13.54 -0.29 1.08
C LYS A 63 -14.33 -0.02 -0.19
N TYR A 64 -14.47 1.26 -0.55
CA TYR A 64 -15.13 1.67 -1.80
C TYR A 64 -14.44 1.10 -3.04
N PHE A 65 -13.11 1.19 -3.12
CA PHE A 65 -12.34 0.69 -4.25
C PHE A 65 -12.42 -0.84 -4.34
N SER A 66 -12.29 -1.52 -3.20
CA SER A 66 -12.41 -2.98 -3.11
C SER A 66 -13.78 -3.47 -3.63
N ASP A 67 -14.87 -2.80 -3.23
CA ASP A 67 -16.23 -3.12 -3.72
C ASP A 67 -16.39 -2.95 -5.24
N LYS A 68 -15.53 -2.15 -5.87
CA LYS A 68 -15.47 -1.93 -7.31
C LYS A 68 -14.43 -2.78 -8.03
N GLY A 69 -13.70 -3.63 -7.31
CA GLY A 69 -12.59 -4.41 -7.87
C GLY A 69 -11.36 -3.57 -8.24
N ILE A 70 -11.23 -2.35 -7.72
CA ILE A 70 -10.05 -1.50 -7.90
C ILE A 70 -9.04 -1.89 -6.82
N LYS A 71 -7.87 -2.38 -7.25
CA LYS A 71 -6.79 -2.77 -6.35
C LYS A 71 -6.22 -1.56 -5.61
N THR A 72 -5.89 -1.76 -4.32
CA THR A 72 -5.38 -0.69 -3.47
C THR A 72 -4.16 -1.11 -2.66
N ASN A 73 -3.28 -0.15 -2.39
CA ASN A 73 -2.13 -0.31 -1.50
C ASN A 73 -2.27 0.66 -0.32
N CYS A 74 -2.50 0.14 0.88
CA CYS A 74 -2.60 0.97 2.07
C CYS A 74 -1.20 1.32 2.61
N THR A 75 -0.81 2.59 2.55
CA THR A 75 0.54 3.07 2.92
C THR A 75 0.56 3.79 4.26
N LEU A 76 1.76 4.08 4.76
CA LEU A 76 1.99 4.74 6.06
C LEU A 76 1.45 3.92 7.24
N VAL A 77 1.65 2.61 7.19
CA VAL A 77 1.28 1.67 8.26
C VAL A 77 2.47 1.49 9.21
N PHE A 78 2.21 1.67 10.51
CA PHE A 78 3.21 1.63 11.59
C PHE A 78 2.79 0.75 12.77
N SER A 79 1.62 0.10 12.70
CA SER A 79 1.17 -0.86 13.71
C SER A 79 0.35 -2.00 13.10
N ALA A 80 0.34 -3.14 13.78
CA ALA A 80 -0.46 -4.29 13.37
C ALA A 80 -1.97 -4.01 13.35
N GLY A 81 -2.46 -3.17 14.27
CA GLY A 81 -3.87 -2.73 14.29
C GLY A 81 -4.26 -1.92 13.06
N GLN A 82 -3.36 -1.08 12.55
CA GLN A 82 -3.56 -0.37 11.28
C GLN A 82 -3.61 -1.37 10.11
N ALA A 83 -2.67 -2.31 10.03
CA ALA A 83 -2.67 -3.33 8.98
C ALA A 83 -3.95 -4.19 8.99
N LEU A 84 -4.46 -4.53 10.18
CA LEU A 84 -5.73 -5.25 10.33
C LEU A 84 -6.91 -4.45 9.77
N LEU A 85 -6.97 -3.14 10.01
CA LEU A 85 -8.03 -2.29 9.46
C LEU A 85 -7.97 -2.23 7.93
N ALA A 86 -6.76 -2.12 7.35
CA ALA A 86 -6.58 -2.13 5.90
C ALA A 86 -7.07 -3.46 5.28
N ALA A 87 -6.67 -4.60 5.86
CA ALA A 87 -7.09 -5.91 5.36
C ALA A 87 -8.61 -6.11 5.45
N LYS A 88 -9.23 -5.74 6.58
CA LYS A 88 -10.70 -5.81 6.73
C LYS A 88 -11.46 -4.86 5.79
N ALA A 89 -10.82 -3.78 5.35
CA ALA A 89 -11.38 -2.89 4.34
C ALA A 89 -11.23 -3.45 2.91
N GLY A 90 -10.47 -4.53 2.72
CA GLY A 90 -10.26 -5.17 1.42
C GLY A 90 -9.11 -4.58 0.62
N ALA A 91 -8.06 -4.09 1.30
CA ALA A 91 -6.83 -3.69 0.63
C ALA A 91 -6.17 -4.87 -0.11
N THR A 92 -5.61 -4.61 -1.29
CA THR A 92 -4.81 -5.62 -2.01
C THR A 92 -3.44 -5.75 -1.37
N TYR A 93 -2.81 -4.62 -1.04
CA TYR A 93 -1.51 -4.54 -0.38
C TYR A 93 -1.60 -3.72 0.89
N VAL A 94 -0.76 -4.05 1.86
CA VAL A 94 -0.42 -3.18 2.98
C VAL A 94 1.07 -2.88 2.95
N SER A 95 1.45 -1.60 3.11
CA SER A 95 2.84 -1.16 3.16
C SER A 95 3.23 -0.71 4.57
N PRO A 96 3.72 -1.63 5.45
CA PRO A 96 4.30 -1.29 6.74
C PRO A 96 5.72 -0.68 6.60
N PHE A 97 5.99 0.42 7.31
CA PHE A 97 7.23 1.20 7.15
C PHE A 97 8.26 0.86 8.23
N LEU A 98 8.88 -0.31 8.13
CA LEU A 98 9.81 -0.81 9.16
C LEU A 98 11.03 0.10 9.39
N GLY A 99 11.69 0.58 8.33
CA GLY A 99 12.89 1.41 8.50
C GLY A 99 12.65 2.76 9.16
N ARG A 100 11.41 3.28 9.12
CA ARG A 100 11.05 4.48 9.89
C ARG A 100 10.84 4.18 11.37
N LEU A 101 10.45 2.95 11.73
CA LEU A 101 10.41 2.50 13.12
C LEU A 101 11.83 2.33 13.65
N ASP A 102 12.72 1.74 12.86
CA ASP A 102 14.12 1.57 13.26
C ASP A 102 14.80 2.91 13.56
N ASP A 103 14.52 3.95 12.76
CA ASP A 103 15.03 5.32 12.97
C ASP A 103 14.62 5.90 14.34
N ILE A 104 13.51 5.45 14.91
CA ILE A 104 13.02 5.86 16.24
C ILE A 104 13.25 4.78 17.31
N SER A 105 14.21 3.88 17.08
CA SER A 105 14.62 2.81 17.99
C SER A 105 13.50 1.83 18.35
N THR A 106 12.55 1.63 17.44
CA THR A 106 11.51 0.59 17.54
C THR A 106 11.82 -0.50 16.52
N ASP A 107 11.74 -1.77 16.93
CA ASP A 107 12.01 -2.90 16.04
C ASP A 107 10.95 -2.98 14.91
N GLY A 108 11.35 -2.56 13.71
CA GLY A 108 10.48 -2.59 12.54
C GLY A 108 10.24 -4.01 11.99
N LEU A 109 11.13 -4.97 12.24
CA LEU A 109 10.94 -6.37 11.83
C LEU A 109 9.87 -7.04 12.69
N ASN A 110 9.78 -6.70 13.98
CA ASN A 110 8.69 -7.18 14.84
C ASN A 110 7.32 -6.78 14.30
N LEU A 111 7.17 -5.57 13.72
CA LEU A 111 5.92 -5.17 13.07
C LEU A 111 5.54 -6.12 11.93
N ILE A 112 6.49 -6.49 11.06
CA ILE A 112 6.24 -7.40 9.95
C ILE A 112 5.80 -8.78 10.46
N ALA A 113 6.49 -9.29 11.50
CA ALA A 113 6.17 -10.58 12.11
C ALA A 113 4.76 -10.60 12.73
N GLU A 114 4.35 -9.53 13.44
CA GLU A 114 3.01 -9.41 14.00
C GLU A 114 1.93 -9.36 12.91
N ILE A 115 2.16 -8.59 11.84
CA ILE A 115 1.21 -8.51 10.72
C ILE A 115 1.07 -9.88 10.05
N ARG A 116 2.19 -10.56 9.76
CA ARG A 116 2.19 -11.90 9.16
C ARG A 116 1.38 -12.89 9.99
N LEU A 117 1.67 -12.97 11.28
CA LEU A 117 0.95 -13.86 12.20
C LEU A 117 -0.56 -13.57 12.20
N ILE A 118 -0.96 -12.29 12.25
CA ILE A 118 -2.38 -11.91 12.22
C ILE A 118 -3.01 -12.28 10.88
N TYR A 119 -2.34 -12.03 9.76
CA TYR A 119 -2.86 -12.32 8.44
C TYR A 119 -3.05 -13.81 8.22
N ASP A 120 -2.12 -14.64 8.71
CA ASP A 120 -2.21 -16.10 8.65
C ASP A 120 -3.34 -16.64 9.53
N ASN A 121 -3.52 -16.08 10.74
CA ASN A 121 -4.57 -16.50 11.67
C ASN A 121 -5.99 -16.31 11.11
N TYR A 122 -6.20 -15.26 10.31
CA TYR A 122 -7.52 -14.91 9.77
C TYR A 122 -7.66 -15.22 8.27
N GLY A 123 -6.59 -15.69 7.62
CA GLY A 123 -6.57 -15.97 6.18
C GLY A 123 -6.86 -14.73 5.35
N PHE A 124 -6.22 -13.59 5.66
CA PHE A 124 -6.37 -12.39 4.83
C PHE A 124 -5.60 -12.55 3.52
N ASP A 125 -6.28 -12.24 2.40
CA ASP A 125 -5.67 -12.20 1.06
C ASP A 125 -4.83 -10.93 0.81
N THR A 126 -4.85 -9.97 1.74
CA THR A 126 -4.03 -8.75 1.64
C THR A 126 -2.55 -9.11 1.75
N GLU A 127 -1.76 -8.70 0.76
CA GLU A 127 -0.32 -8.99 0.69
C GLU A 127 0.50 -7.97 1.52
N ILE A 128 1.50 -8.45 2.24
CA ILE A 128 2.39 -7.66 3.09
C ILE A 128 3.57 -7.14 2.27
N LEU A 129 3.44 -5.92 1.74
CA LEU A 129 4.50 -5.25 0.98
C LEU A 129 5.47 -4.53 1.94
N ALA A 130 6.47 -5.23 2.45
CA ALA A 130 7.46 -4.66 3.38
C ALA A 130 8.13 -3.40 2.80
N ALA A 131 7.88 -2.24 3.42
CA ALA A 131 8.25 -0.93 2.89
C ALA A 131 9.22 -0.16 3.82
N SER A 132 9.79 0.93 3.32
CA SER A 132 10.87 1.64 4.01
C SER A 132 12.10 0.75 4.30
N ILE A 133 12.40 -0.18 3.40
CA ILE A 133 13.61 -1.01 3.42
C ILE A 133 14.85 -0.11 3.34
N ARG A 134 15.84 -0.32 4.23
CA ARG A 134 17.05 0.51 4.33
C ARG A 134 18.33 -0.23 3.95
N HIS A 135 18.35 -1.54 4.19
CA HIS A 135 19.54 -2.36 3.99
C HIS A 135 19.16 -3.81 3.67
N THR A 136 20.14 -4.56 3.19
CA THR A 136 19.97 -5.95 2.74
C THR A 136 19.40 -6.87 3.82
N MET A 137 19.74 -6.64 5.10
CA MET A 137 19.20 -7.46 6.18
C MET A 137 17.68 -7.34 6.33
N HIS A 138 17.05 -6.19 6.05
CA HIS A 138 15.59 -6.09 6.06
C HIS A 138 14.96 -7.02 5.03
N VAL A 139 15.56 -7.13 3.84
CA VAL A 139 15.07 -8.03 2.79
C VAL A 139 15.17 -9.48 3.24
N ILE A 140 16.34 -9.87 3.76
CA ILE A 140 16.59 -11.25 4.22
C ILE A 140 15.64 -11.62 5.36
N ASP A 141 15.46 -10.73 6.34
CA ASP A 141 14.67 -11.03 7.53
C ASP A 141 13.16 -10.95 7.24
N CYS A 142 12.70 -10.05 6.37
CA CYS A 142 11.32 -10.07 5.86
C CYS A 142 11.01 -11.38 5.10
N ALA A 143 11.98 -11.87 4.30
CA ALA A 143 11.83 -13.16 3.61
C ALA A 143 11.77 -14.35 4.58
N LYS A 144 12.51 -14.32 5.70
CA LYS A 144 12.41 -15.35 6.74
C LYS A 144 11.07 -15.32 7.48
N ILE A 145 10.52 -14.12 7.69
CA ILE A 145 9.22 -13.93 8.32
C ILE A 145 8.09 -14.40 7.39
N GLY A 146 8.24 -14.24 6.07
CA GLY A 146 7.21 -14.59 5.09
C GLY A 146 6.34 -13.40 4.67
N ALA A 147 6.90 -12.19 4.63
CA ALA A 147 6.28 -11.11 3.86
C ALA A 147 6.18 -11.52 2.37
N ASP A 148 5.12 -11.06 1.70
CA ASP A 148 4.73 -11.49 0.35
C ASP A 148 5.56 -10.82 -0.77
#